data_AF-A0A9P7A944-F1
#
_entry.id   AF-A0A9P7A944-F1
#
_cell.length_a   1.000
_cell.length_b   1.000
_cell.length_c   1.000
_cell.angle_alpha   90.00
_cell.angle_beta   90.00
_cell.angle_gamma   90.00
#
_symmetry.space_group_name_H-M   'P 1'
#
loop_
_entity.id
_entity.type
_entity.pdbx_description
1 polymer ?
#
loop_
_entity_poly.entity_id
_entity_poly.type
_entity_poly.pdbx_seq_one_letter_code
_entity_poly.pdbx_strand_id
1 'polypeptide(L)'
;FLDETIFLEGRGHEGQRTVCRCGSEIEEPKYRCRDCFGMEMYCRHCTVERHQSSPLHVIEEWNGSFFQRTHLKSLGLRVQLGHPPSDHCYNPRPSTGNDFIVVDINGIHDVALDFCGCHTAQLRYKQLLRVRWYPATTTDPQTAATFNVLEHYQLLSFESKISAYEFYHSLARCSDNTGLSPIKVSHKISI
;
A
#
# COMPACT_ATOMS: atom_id res chain seq x y z
N PHE A 1 20.24 -19.75 -12.31
CA PHE A 1 20.02 -18.37 -11.79
C PHE A 1 19.14 -17.56 -12.72
N LEU A 2 19.53 -17.31 -13.98
CA LEU A 2 18.70 -16.54 -14.91
C LEU A 2 17.30 -17.14 -15.14
N ASP A 3 17.20 -18.45 -15.32
CA ASP A 3 15.91 -19.14 -15.52
C ASP A 3 14.97 -18.97 -14.33
N GLU A 4 15.51 -19.00 -13.11
CA GLU A 4 14.75 -18.74 -11.89
C GLU A 4 14.28 -17.28 -11.84
N THR A 5 15.11 -16.31 -12.22
CA THR A 5 14.69 -14.90 -12.27
C THR A 5 13.57 -14.68 -13.28
N ILE A 6 13.66 -15.30 -14.46
CA ILE A 6 12.60 -15.27 -15.49
C ILE A 6 11.33 -15.94 -14.95
N PHE A 7 11.48 -17.03 -14.19
CA PHE A 7 10.36 -17.68 -13.52
C PHE A 7 9.68 -16.77 -12.49
N LEU A 8 10.43 -15.94 -11.75
CA LEU A 8 9.89 -14.92 -10.84
C LEU A 8 9.19 -13.77 -11.60
N GLU A 9 9.62 -13.44 -12.81
CA GLU A 9 8.99 -12.38 -13.63
C GLU A 9 7.68 -12.84 -14.27
N GLY A 10 7.55 -14.14 -14.55
CA GLY A 10 6.34 -14.76 -15.08
C GLY A 10 5.37 -15.26 -13.99
N ARG A 11 4.33 -15.97 -14.42
CA ARG A 11 3.32 -16.59 -13.52
C ARG A 11 3.84 -17.82 -12.77
N GLY A 12 5.08 -18.23 -13.00
CA GLY A 12 5.69 -19.43 -12.41
C GLY A 12 4.79 -20.67 -12.50
N HIS A 13 4.75 -21.45 -11.42
CA HIS A 13 3.87 -22.62 -11.29
C HIS A 13 2.37 -22.28 -11.28
N GLU A 14 2.01 -21.03 -11.00
CA GLU A 14 0.63 -20.56 -10.98
C GLU A 14 0.11 -20.22 -12.41
N GLY A 15 0.98 -20.28 -13.43
CA GLY A 15 0.63 -20.06 -14.83
C GLY A 15 -0.46 -20.99 -15.38
N GLN A 16 -0.55 -22.20 -14.82
CA GLN A 16 -1.50 -23.23 -15.23
C GLN A 16 -2.79 -23.22 -14.39
N ARG A 17 -2.83 -22.46 -13.29
CA ARG A 17 -4.02 -22.38 -12.44
C ARG A 17 -5.03 -21.42 -13.03
N THR A 18 -6.23 -21.94 -13.24
CA THR A 18 -7.42 -21.17 -13.64
C THR A 18 -8.34 -20.88 -12.46
N VAL A 19 -8.23 -21.64 -11.37
CA VAL A 19 -9.07 -21.53 -10.17
C VAL A 19 -8.23 -21.04 -8.99
N CYS A 20 -8.76 -20.07 -8.25
CA CYS A 20 -8.13 -19.56 -7.04
C CYS A 20 -8.18 -20.61 -5.91
N ARG A 21 -7.26 -20.55 -4.94
CA ARG A 21 -7.21 -21.49 -3.80
C ARG A 21 -8.47 -21.49 -2.91
N CYS A 22 -9.29 -20.43 -2.98
CA CYS A 22 -10.60 -20.40 -2.31
C CYS A 22 -11.69 -21.20 -3.03
N GLY A 23 -11.39 -21.79 -4.20
CA GLY A 23 -12.35 -22.56 -5.01
C GLY A 23 -13.28 -21.69 -5.86
N SER A 24 -13.08 -20.37 -5.92
CA SER A 24 -13.87 -19.51 -6.80
C SER A 24 -13.57 -19.80 -8.27
N GLU A 25 -14.60 -20.23 -9.00
CA GLU A 25 -14.58 -20.42 -10.46
C GLU A 25 -14.92 -19.12 -11.22
N ILE A 26 -15.35 -18.08 -10.49
CA ILE A 26 -15.82 -16.81 -11.08
C ILE A 26 -14.65 -15.88 -11.38
N GLU A 27 -13.62 -15.89 -10.53
CA GLU A 27 -12.46 -15.02 -10.66
C GLU A 27 -11.16 -15.82 -10.71
N GLU A 28 -10.48 -15.77 -11.87
CA GLU A 28 -9.16 -16.34 -12.04
C GLU A 28 -8.13 -15.66 -11.11
N PRO A 29 -7.12 -16.41 -10.62
CA PRO A 29 -6.04 -15.82 -9.85
C PRO A 29 -5.12 -14.97 -10.73
N LYS A 30 -5.24 -13.65 -10.63
CA LYS A 30 -4.46 -12.67 -11.43
C LYS A 30 -3.52 -11.80 -10.60
N TYR A 31 -3.70 -11.78 -9.28
CA TYR A 31 -2.98 -10.86 -8.41
C TYR A 31 -1.93 -11.60 -7.60
N ARG A 32 -0.73 -11.03 -7.46
CA ARG A 32 0.30 -11.49 -6.54
C ARG A 32 0.80 -10.35 -5.68
N CYS A 33 1.36 -10.69 -4.53
CA CYS A 33 1.99 -9.73 -3.64
C CYS A 33 3.51 -9.90 -3.70
N ARG A 34 4.26 -8.79 -3.78
CA ARG A 34 5.73 -8.81 -3.79
C ARG A 34 6.36 -8.87 -2.40
N ASP A 35 5.61 -8.47 -1.38
CA ASP A 35 6.11 -8.38 0.01
C ASP A 35 5.73 -9.62 0.85
N CYS A 36 4.69 -10.35 0.46
CA CYS A 36 4.37 -11.63 1.08
C CYS A 36 5.42 -12.69 0.73
N PHE A 37 5.68 -13.59 1.68
CA PHE A 37 6.46 -14.77 1.38
C PHE A 37 5.70 -15.69 0.41
N GLY A 38 6.34 -16.01 -0.71
CA GLY A 38 5.78 -16.83 -1.78
C GLY A 38 5.48 -16.04 -3.05
N MET A 39 5.09 -16.76 -4.11
CA MET A 39 4.75 -16.18 -5.42
C MET A 39 3.35 -16.59 -5.89
N GLU A 40 2.51 -17.01 -4.95
CA GLU A 40 1.16 -17.41 -5.24
C GLU A 40 0.32 -16.28 -5.83
N MET A 41 -0.50 -16.66 -6.80
CA MET A 41 -1.51 -15.79 -7.37
C MET A 41 -2.88 -16.05 -6.72
N TYR A 42 -3.65 -14.99 -6.53
CA TYR A 42 -4.95 -14.99 -5.89
C TYR A 42 -5.97 -14.23 -6.73
N CYS A 43 -7.25 -14.55 -6.56
CA CYS A 43 -8.33 -13.72 -7.07
C CYS A 43 -8.37 -12.38 -6.32
N ARG A 44 -9.22 -11.45 -6.79
CA ARG A 44 -9.35 -10.12 -6.18
C ARG A 44 -9.76 -10.22 -4.72
N HIS A 45 -10.77 -11.05 -4.42
CA HIS A 45 -11.30 -11.22 -3.07
C HIS A 45 -10.23 -11.72 -2.07
N CYS A 46 -9.57 -12.84 -2.39
CA CYS A 46 -8.51 -13.41 -1.53
C CYS A 46 -7.33 -12.45 -1.35
N THR A 47 -7.02 -11.66 -2.38
CA THR A 47 -5.99 -10.61 -2.27
C THR A 47 -6.40 -9.57 -1.23
N VAL A 48 -7.62 -9.03 -1.29
CA VAL A 48 -8.08 -8.04 -0.31
C VAL A 48 -8.13 -8.63 1.10
N GLU A 49 -8.70 -9.83 1.26
CA GLU A 49 -8.84 -10.50 2.55
C GLU A 49 -7.48 -10.71 3.24
N ARG A 50 -6.50 -11.24 2.51
CA ARG A 50 -5.16 -11.52 3.05
C ARG A 50 -4.40 -10.26 3.46
N HIS A 51 -4.68 -9.11 2.83
CA HIS A 51 -3.94 -7.88 3.04
C HIS A 51 -4.63 -6.89 4.00
N GLN A 52 -5.71 -7.28 4.68
CA GLN A 52 -6.38 -6.43 5.67
C GLN A 52 -5.43 -5.93 6.77
N SER A 53 -4.50 -6.77 7.22
CA SER A 53 -3.48 -6.41 8.21
C SER A 53 -2.20 -5.81 7.62
N SER A 54 -2.08 -5.78 6.30
CA SER A 54 -0.88 -5.37 5.56
C SER A 54 -1.26 -4.50 4.36
N PRO A 55 -1.94 -3.35 4.59
CA PRO A 55 -2.57 -2.56 3.53
C PRO A 55 -1.57 -1.80 2.64
N LEU A 56 -0.28 -1.81 3.00
CA LEU A 56 0.81 -1.14 2.29
C LEU A 56 1.68 -2.13 1.52
N HIS A 57 1.28 -3.39 1.38
CA HIS A 57 2.01 -4.32 0.53
C HIS A 57 1.85 -3.99 -0.96
N VAL A 58 2.90 -4.22 -1.74
CA VAL A 58 2.93 -4.03 -3.19
C VAL A 58 2.24 -5.19 -3.90
N ILE A 59 1.15 -4.88 -4.60
CA ILE A 59 0.40 -5.85 -5.39
C ILE A 59 0.69 -5.65 -6.87
N GLU A 60 0.75 -6.75 -7.60
CA GLU A 60 0.86 -6.77 -9.05
C GLU A 60 -0.28 -7.61 -9.65
N GLU A 61 -0.79 -7.14 -10.78
CA GLU A 61 -1.82 -7.78 -11.58
C GLU A 61 -1.21 -8.30 -12.88
N TRP A 62 -1.55 -9.55 -13.23
CA TRP A 62 -1.21 -10.12 -14.52
C TRP A 62 -2.15 -9.57 -15.60
N ASN A 63 -1.62 -8.75 -16.52
CA ASN A 63 -2.40 -8.13 -17.59
C ASN A 63 -2.54 -9.01 -18.86
N GLY A 64 -2.02 -10.24 -18.82
CA GLY A 64 -1.95 -11.15 -19.97
C GLY A 64 -0.53 -11.35 -20.48
N SER A 65 0.33 -10.34 -20.33
CA SER A 65 1.71 -10.36 -20.84
C SER A 65 2.77 -10.22 -19.74
N PHE A 66 2.54 -9.32 -18.77
CA PHE A 66 3.47 -9.06 -17.67
C PHE A 66 2.72 -8.65 -16.42
N PHE A 67 3.43 -8.64 -15.30
CA PHE A 67 2.93 -8.11 -14.03
C PHE A 67 3.02 -6.60 -14.00
N GLN A 68 1.87 -5.95 -13.87
CA GLN A 68 1.75 -4.52 -13.69
C GLN A 68 1.40 -4.23 -12.24
N ARG A 69 2.05 -3.22 -11.64
CA ARG A 69 1.70 -2.76 -10.29
C ARG A 69 0.25 -2.28 -10.24
N THR A 70 -0.46 -2.68 -9.20
CA THR A 70 -1.82 -2.23 -8.87
C THR A 70 -1.89 -1.87 -7.39
N HIS A 71 -3.00 -1.28 -6.95
CA HIS A 71 -3.17 -0.84 -5.56
C HIS A 71 -4.24 -1.68 -4.87
N LEU A 72 -4.04 -2.01 -3.59
CA LEU A 72 -5.09 -2.66 -2.80
C LEU A 72 -6.39 -1.84 -2.79
N LYS A 73 -6.28 -0.52 -2.85
CA LYS A 73 -7.41 0.40 -3.04
C LYS A 73 -8.23 0.13 -4.30
N SER A 74 -7.61 -0.07 -5.48
CA SER A 74 -8.35 -0.38 -6.73
C SER A 74 -9.00 -1.75 -6.66
N LEU A 75 -8.41 -2.67 -5.89
CA LEU A 75 -9.02 -3.97 -5.58
C LEU A 75 -10.14 -3.87 -4.55
N GLY A 76 -10.37 -2.72 -3.91
CA GLY A 76 -11.47 -2.46 -2.98
C GLY A 76 -11.11 -2.57 -1.51
N LEU A 77 -9.84 -2.74 -1.16
CA LEU A 77 -9.39 -2.68 0.23
C LEU A 77 -9.56 -1.26 0.78
N ARG A 78 -10.16 -1.16 1.97
CA ARG A 78 -10.31 0.08 2.73
C ARG A 78 -9.72 -0.10 4.12
N VAL A 79 -8.94 0.88 4.56
CA VAL A 79 -8.31 0.88 5.88
C VAL A 79 -9.20 1.65 6.84
N GLN A 80 -9.75 0.96 7.84
CA GLN A 80 -10.53 1.59 8.90
C GLN A 80 -9.63 1.98 10.07
N LEU A 81 -9.70 3.24 10.49
CA LEU A 81 -8.99 3.75 11.67
C LEU A 81 -9.90 3.89 12.89
N GLY A 82 -9.27 3.99 14.06
CA GLY A 82 -9.91 4.39 15.31
C GLY A 82 -10.58 3.26 16.11
N HIS A 83 -10.68 2.06 15.54
CA HIS A 83 -11.17 0.84 16.21
C HIS A 83 -10.11 -0.26 16.20
N PRO A 84 -10.14 -1.20 17.17
CA PRO A 84 -9.33 -2.43 17.10
C PRO A 84 -9.68 -3.26 15.84
N PRO A 85 -8.77 -4.13 15.36
CA PRO A 85 -8.98 -4.91 14.15
C PRO A 85 -10.25 -5.80 14.13
N SER A 86 -10.76 -6.18 15.30
CA SER A 86 -11.94 -7.03 15.44
C SER A 86 -13.27 -6.25 15.47
N ASP A 87 -13.22 -4.92 15.47
CA ASP A 87 -14.41 -4.07 15.60
C ASP A 87 -14.58 -3.19 14.36
N HIS A 88 -15.82 -3.05 13.92
CA HIS A 88 -16.17 -2.25 12.74
C HIS A 88 -16.77 -0.92 13.18
N CYS A 89 -16.29 0.18 12.58
CA CYS A 89 -16.85 1.49 12.84
C CYS A 89 -18.26 1.58 12.21
N TYR A 90 -19.27 1.91 13.01
CA TYR A 90 -20.63 2.15 12.51
C TYR A 90 -20.80 3.54 11.86
N ASN A 91 -19.84 4.44 12.03
CA ASN A 91 -19.85 5.78 11.43
C ASN A 91 -18.49 6.13 10.80
N PRO A 92 -18.05 5.38 9.77
CA PRO A 92 -16.82 5.68 9.07
C PRO A 92 -16.93 6.99 8.30
N ARG A 93 -15.85 7.77 8.32
CA ARG A 93 -15.72 9.03 7.58
C ARG A 93 -14.55 8.87 6.61
N PRO A 94 -14.80 8.72 5.30
CA PRO A 94 -13.73 8.58 4.33
C PRO A 94 -12.84 9.83 4.35
N SER A 95 -11.56 9.66 3.97
CA SER A 95 -10.71 10.79 3.66
C SER A 95 -11.34 11.66 2.57
N THR A 96 -11.07 12.96 2.61
CA THR A 96 -11.49 13.88 1.55
C THR A 96 -11.01 13.35 0.21
N GLY A 97 -11.85 13.40 -0.84
CA GLY A 97 -11.49 12.92 -2.18
C GLY A 97 -11.26 11.40 -2.32
N ASN A 98 -11.23 10.64 -1.22
CA ASN A 98 -10.84 9.23 -1.18
C ASN A 98 -9.47 9.01 -1.88
N ASP A 99 -8.52 9.94 -1.77
CA ASP A 99 -7.20 9.94 -2.40
C ASP A 99 -6.05 10.08 -1.40
N PHE A 100 -6.14 9.33 -0.29
CA PHE A 100 -5.15 9.38 0.77
C PHE A 100 -3.85 8.68 0.38
N ILE A 101 -2.71 9.36 0.57
CA ILE A 101 -1.39 8.84 0.23
C ILE A 101 -0.64 8.40 1.48
N VAL A 102 -0.08 7.20 1.45
CA VAL A 102 0.83 6.71 2.50
C VAL A 102 2.20 6.45 1.92
N VAL A 103 3.23 7.07 2.49
CA VAL A 103 4.63 6.84 2.14
C VAL A 103 5.19 5.79 3.09
N ASP A 104 5.69 4.67 2.55
CA ASP A 104 6.34 3.59 3.27
C ASP A 104 7.68 3.22 2.61
N ILE A 105 8.48 2.37 3.27
CA ILE A 105 9.80 1.96 2.80
C ILE A 105 9.75 1.20 1.46
N ASN A 106 8.66 0.50 1.17
CA ASN A 106 8.46 -0.22 -0.10
C ASN A 106 7.80 0.64 -1.21
N GLY A 107 7.52 1.92 -0.93
CA GLY A 107 7.00 2.88 -1.90
C GLY A 107 5.88 3.77 -1.37
N ILE A 108 5.21 4.42 -2.31
CA ILE A 108 4.12 5.38 -2.13
C ILE A 108 2.82 4.67 -2.54
N HIS A 109 1.84 4.70 -1.64
CA HIS A 109 0.60 3.94 -1.76
C HIS A 109 -0.59 4.87 -1.82
N ASP A 110 -1.48 4.63 -2.79
CA ASP A 110 -2.82 5.20 -2.78
C ASP A 110 -3.76 4.29 -1.97
N VAL A 111 -4.31 4.82 -0.88
CA VAL A 111 -5.07 4.08 0.13
C VAL A 111 -6.47 4.67 0.26
N ALA A 112 -7.50 3.81 0.22
CA ALA A 112 -8.83 4.20 0.67
C ALA A 112 -8.86 4.15 2.20
N LEU A 113 -8.88 5.33 2.84
CA LEU A 113 -8.81 5.44 4.29
C LEU A 113 -10.15 5.91 4.86
N ASP A 114 -10.61 5.25 5.91
CA ASP A 114 -11.80 5.61 6.68
C ASP A 114 -11.42 5.99 8.11
N PHE A 115 -11.63 7.25 8.47
CA PHE A 115 -11.52 7.71 9.84
C PHE A 115 -12.74 7.27 10.66
N CYS A 116 -12.55 7.00 11.94
CA CYS A 116 -13.67 6.84 12.86
C CYS A 116 -14.35 8.19 13.10
N GLY A 117 -15.68 8.23 12.93
CA GLY A 117 -16.55 9.37 13.24
C GLY A 117 -17.50 9.13 14.40
N CYS A 118 -17.30 8.08 15.20
CA CYS A 118 -18.09 7.82 16.41
C CYS A 118 -17.96 8.95 17.44
N HIS A 119 -18.88 9.03 18.41
CA HIS A 119 -18.84 10.07 19.44
C HIS A 119 -17.55 10.02 20.30
N THR A 120 -16.98 8.83 20.48
CA THR A 120 -15.72 8.59 21.20
C THR A 120 -14.47 8.74 20.31
N ALA A 121 -14.65 9.07 19.03
CA ALA A 121 -13.56 9.16 18.08
C ALA A 121 -12.54 10.22 18.48
N GLN A 122 -11.26 9.90 18.28
CA GLN A 122 -10.19 10.87 18.44
C GLN A 122 -10.06 11.74 17.19
N LEU A 123 -9.32 12.84 17.32
CA LEU A 123 -8.93 13.69 16.19
C LEU A 123 -8.21 12.87 15.10
N ARG A 124 -8.42 13.21 13.82
CA ARG A 124 -7.89 12.46 12.66
C ARG A 124 -6.40 12.17 12.75
N TYR A 125 -5.58 13.18 13.09
CA TYR A 125 -4.13 13.01 13.23
C TYR A 125 -3.76 12.00 14.35
N LYS A 126 -4.52 11.95 15.46
CA LYS A 126 -4.29 10.96 16.54
C LYS A 126 -4.65 9.55 16.08
N GLN A 127 -5.68 9.39 15.26
CA GLN A 127 -6.05 8.09 14.71
C GLN A 127 -4.94 7.53 13.81
N LEU A 128 -4.31 8.39 12.99
CA LEU A 128 -3.14 8.03 12.18
C LEU A 128 -1.93 7.66 13.04
N LEU A 129 -1.59 8.49 14.04
CA LEU A 129 -0.47 8.21 14.93
C LEU A 129 -0.62 6.88 15.68
N ARG A 130 -1.85 6.50 16.06
CA ARG A 130 -2.14 5.22 16.72
C ARG A 130 -1.87 3.99 15.84
N VAL A 131 -1.92 4.14 14.52
CA VAL A 131 -1.52 3.09 13.56
C VAL A 131 -0.09 3.28 13.05
N ARG A 132 0.72 4.09 13.75
CA ARG A 132 2.09 4.45 13.38
C ARG A 132 2.21 5.07 11.99
N TRP A 133 1.23 5.89 11.61
CA TRP A 133 1.30 6.76 10.44
C TRP A 133 1.42 8.21 10.90
N TYR A 134 2.54 8.84 10.57
CA TYR A 134 2.82 10.23 10.87
C TYR A 134 2.18 11.14 9.82
N PRO A 135 1.20 11.96 10.18
CA PRO A 135 0.50 12.80 9.21
C PRO A 135 1.37 13.97 8.75
N ALA A 136 1.26 14.33 7.47
CA ALA A 136 1.93 15.52 6.93
C ALA A 136 1.32 16.84 7.46
N THR A 137 0.02 16.84 7.76
CA THR A 137 -0.71 17.97 8.36
C THR A 137 -1.59 17.50 9.52
N THR A 138 -1.79 18.35 10.52
CA THR A 138 -2.68 18.04 11.66
C THR A 138 -4.14 18.31 11.35
N THR A 139 -4.41 19.30 10.49
CA THR A 139 -5.74 19.67 9.98
C THR A 139 -5.98 18.98 8.64
N ASP A 140 -7.05 18.18 8.57
CA ASP A 140 -7.47 17.40 7.40
C ASP A 140 -6.33 16.72 6.62
N PRO A 141 -5.65 15.72 7.23
CA PRO A 141 -4.54 15.03 6.57
C PRO A 141 -5.01 14.32 5.31
N GLN A 142 -4.25 14.50 4.22
CA GLN A 142 -4.37 13.74 2.96
C GLN A 142 -3.17 12.82 2.71
N THR A 143 -2.07 13.04 3.45
CA THR A 143 -0.84 12.29 3.31
C THR A 143 -0.29 11.93 4.68
N ALA A 144 0.26 10.72 4.80
CA ALA A 144 1.03 10.29 5.95
C ALA A 144 2.29 9.53 5.53
N ALA A 145 3.32 9.56 6.36
CA ALA A 145 4.48 8.70 6.26
C ALA A 145 4.44 7.66 7.38
N THR A 146 4.80 6.40 7.12
CA THR A 146 4.94 5.43 8.20
C THR A 146 6.11 5.80 9.12
N PHE A 147 6.05 5.42 10.39
CA PHE A 147 7.21 5.62 11.27
C PHE A 147 8.45 4.84 10.76
N ASN A 148 8.24 3.69 10.11
CA ASN A 148 9.32 2.88 9.54
C ASN A 148 10.11 3.66 8.47
N VAL A 149 9.43 4.39 7.57
CA VAL A 149 10.12 5.19 6.54
C VAL A 149 10.85 6.39 7.14
N LEU A 150 10.30 7.00 8.21
CA LEU A 150 10.95 8.09 8.93
C LEU A 150 12.22 7.61 9.66
N GLU A 151 12.15 6.48 10.36
CA GLU A 151 13.30 5.85 11.02
C GLU A 151 14.38 5.48 9.99
N HIS A 152 13.98 4.92 8.83
CA HIS A 152 14.92 4.56 7.77
C HIS A 152 15.61 5.78 7.15
N TYR A 153 14.86 6.85 6.88
CA TYR A 153 15.43 8.12 6.42
C TYR A 153 16.43 8.69 7.43
N GLN A 154 16.08 8.68 8.72
CA GLN A 154 16.95 9.19 9.77
C GLN A 154 18.29 8.45 9.81
N LEU A 155 18.28 7.11 9.74
CA LEU A 155 19.50 6.31 9.69
C LEU A 155 20.36 6.67 8.46
N LEU A 156 19.74 6.69 7.27
CA LEU A 156 20.46 7.01 6.03
C LEU A 156 21.01 8.45 6.02
N SER A 157 20.32 9.40 6.66
CA SER A 157 20.77 10.80 6.76
C SER A 157 22.01 10.95 7.64
N PHE A 158 22.27 10.01 8.56
CA PHE A 158 23.48 10.00 9.38
C PHE A 158 24.64 9.24 8.72
N GLU A 159 24.34 8.17 7.98
CA GLU A 159 25.36 7.36 7.31
C GLU A 159 25.81 7.93 5.95
N SER A 160 24.94 8.72 5.30
CA SER A 160 25.16 9.23 3.95
C SER A 160 24.67 10.67 3.82
N LYS A 161 25.17 11.40 2.80
CA LYS A 161 24.70 12.76 2.49
C LYS A 161 23.46 12.73 1.59
N ILE A 162 22.47 11.90 1.92
CA ILE A 162 21.21 11.85 1.17
C ILE A 162 20.29 12.98 1.64
N SER A 163 19.76 13.75 0.70
CA SER A 163 18.70 14.72 1.00
C SER A 163 17.33 14.03 1.12
N ALA A 164 16.41 14.65 1.86
CA ALA A 164 15.00 14.22 1.92
C ALA A 164 14.38 14.08 0.52
N TYR A 165 14.76 14.97 -0.41
CA TYR A 165 14.28 14.95 -1.79
C TYR A 165 14.76 13.70 -2.55
N GLU A 166 16.05 13.39 -2.48
CA GLU A 166 16.62 12.20 -3.13
C GLU A 166 16.03 10.91 -2.55
N PHE A 167 15.85 10.87 -1.23
CA PHE A 167 15.21 9.73 -0.57
C PHE A 167 13.74 9.57 -0.99
N TYR A 168 12.97 10.66 -1.05
CA TYR A 168 11.60 10.59 -1.55
C TYR A 168 11.55 10.15 -3.02
N HIS A 169 12.47 10.65 -3.86
CA HIS A 169 12.54 10.25 -5.26
C HIS A 169 12.93 8.78 -5.44
N SER A 170 13.77 8.21 -4.57
CA SER A 170 14.06 6.78 -4.62
C SER A 170 12.81 5.96 -4.30
N LEU A 171 12.03 6.34 -3.29
CA LEU A 171 10.74 5.70 -2.97
C LEU A 171 9.72 5.85 -4.11
N ALA A 172 9.67 7.02 -4.74
CA ALA A 172 8.82 7.24 -5.92
C ALA A 172 9.21 6.31 -7.07
N ARG A 173 10.51 6.12 -7.33
CA ARG A 173 11.00 5.15 -8.34
C ARG A 173 10.74 3.70 -7.95
N CYS A 174 10.78 3.36 -6.66
CA CYS A 174 10.34 2.04 -6.18
C CYS A 174 8.85 1.79 -6.44
N SER A 175 8.06 2.86 -6.48
CA SER A 175 6.60 2.81 -6.72
C SER A 175 6.28 2.71 -8.20
N ASP A 176 6.89 3.60 -8.99
CA ASP A 176 6.84 3.61 -10.44
C ASP A 176 8.20 4.03 -11.00
N ASN A 177 8.94 3.06 -11.53
CA ASN A 177 10.26 3.31 -12.10
C ASN A 177 10.20 3.83 -13.55
N THR A 178 9.01 3.96 -14.13
CA THR A 178 8.84 4.42 -15.52
C THR A 178 8.83 5.95 -15.63
N GLY A 179 8.55 6.66 -14.52
CA GLY A 179 8.39 8.11 -14.51
C GLY A 179 7.16 8.61 -15.29
N LEU A 180 6.27 7.70 -15.71
CA LEU A 180 5.09 8.00 -16.53
C LEU A 180 3.87 8.38 -15.69
N SER A 181 3.80 7.92 -14.44
CA SER A 181 2.76 8.38 -13.51
C SER A 181 3.18 9.67 -12.79
N PRO A 182 2.40 10.76 -12.90
CA PRO A 182 2.71 11.98 -12.15
C PRO A 182 2.56 11.67 -10.66
N ILE A 183 3.63 11.89 -9.91
CA ILE A 183 3.62 11.79 -8.45
C ILE A 183 2.59 12.80 -7.93
N LYS A 184 1.54 12.33 -7.26
CA LYS A 184 0.56 13.19 -6.59
C LYS A 184 1.22 13.83 -5.35
N VAL A 185 2.01 14.88 -5.54
CA VAL A 185 2.64 15.60 -4.43
C VAL A 185 1.67 16.67 -3.91
N SER A 186 0.88 16.36 -2.89
CA SER A 186 0.23 17.40 -2.09
C SER A 186 1.17 17.84 -0.97
N HIS A 187 1.86 18.96 -1.18
CA HIS A 187 2.71 19.69 -0.23
C HIS A 187 4.03 19.01 0.18
N LYS A 188 5.09 19.85 0.26
CA LYS A 188 6.39 19.47 0.80
C LYS A 188 6.19 18.91 2.20
N ILE A 189 6.49 17.63 2.39
CA ILE A 189 6.70 17.06 3.71
C ILE A 189 7.99 17.72 4.21
N SER A 190 7.87 18.75 5.05
CA SER A 190 8.98 19.26 5.82
C SER A 190 9.28 18.22 6.90
N ILE A 191 10.18 17.29 6.57
CA ILE A 191 10.79 16.36 7.52
C ILE A 191 11.75 17.16 8.41
#